data_AF-A0A4R5XFD1-F1
#
_entry.id   AF-A0A4R5XFD1-F1
#
_cell.length_a   1.000
_cell.length_b   1.000
_cell.length_c   1.000
_cell.angle_alpha   90.00
_cell.angle_beta   90.00
_cell.angle_gamma   90.00
#
_symmetry.space_group_name_H-M   'P 1'
#
loop_
_entity.id
_entity.type
_entity.pdbx_description
1 polymer ?
#
loop_
_entity_poly.entity_id
_entity_poly.type
_entity_poly.pdbx_seq_one_letter_code
_entity_poly.pdbx_strand_id
1 'polypeptide(L)'
;MTTYSGSGVSVSWRHDGHHRTRPSAIHGWLTKLRGVLTFNSRTIRRGNREIGDARAYHEAKRISRQSRGHHRGFFSMFGSRRHHGEPVVVSSGSGRRRHRHHRFMHFHHRSPPWHHGAHLRFWGWLTRNRRHVENGLIMREVAWKDREKERRRRRRRLRHDGADIRTGAALKRMESRR
;
A
#
# COMPACT_ATOMS: atom_id res chain seq x y z
N MET A 1 27.29 -4.26 -38.58
CA MET A 1 27.22 -2.81 -38.34
C MET A 1 25.81 -2.38 -38.67
N THR A 2 24.98 -2.09 -37.67
CA THR A 2 23.56 -1.75 -37.87
C THR A 2 23.21 -0.70 -36.83
N THR A 3 23.02 0.54 -37.26
CA THR A 3 22.59 1.65 -36.40
C THR A 3 21.10 1.86 -36.59
N TYR A 4 20.31 1.55 -35.55
CA TYR A 4 18.89 1.84 -35.50
C TYR A 4 18.70 3.19 -34.78
N SER A 5 18.23 4.20 -35.51
CA SER A 5 17.88 5.52 -34.99
C SER A 5 16.41 5.51 -34.59
N GLY A 6 16.17 5.35 -33.29
CA GLY A 6 14.86 5.53 -32.67
C GLY A 6 15.04 6.39 -31.44
N SER A 7 14.44 7.57 -31.42
CA SER A 7 14.51 8.59 -30.37
C SER A 7 13.79 8.15 -29.08
N GLY A 8 14.20 7.02 -28.52
CA GLY A 8 13.96 6.65 -27.13
C GLY A 8 15.22 7.01 -26.35
N VAL A 9 15.09 7.87 -25.34
CA VAL A 9 16.20 8.16 -24.41
C VAL A 9 16.56 6.87 -23.68
N SER A 10 17.50 6.10 -24.22
CA SER A 10 18.02 4.89 -23.60
C SER A 10 18.95 5.32 -22.47
N VAL A 11 18.47 5.27 -21.23
CA VAL A 11 19.32 5.42 -20.05
C VAL A 11 20.17 4.16 -19.92
N SER A 12 21.31 4.12 -20.60
CA SER A 12 22.29 3.05 -20.46
C SER A 12 23.04 3.24 -19.14
N TRP A 13 22.74 2.41 -18.14
CA TRP A 13 23.52 2.35 -16.90
C TRP A 13 24.86 1.68 -17.21
N ARG A 14 25.89 2.47 -17.50
CA ARG A 14 27.26 1.96 -17.63
C ARG A 14 27.71 1.40 -16.27
N HIS A 15 28.02 0.10 -16.27
CA HIS A 15 28.62 -0.62 -15.14
C HIS A 15 30.13 -0.36 -15.12
N ASP A 16 30.54 0.91 -15.02
CA ASP A 16 31.95 1.24 -14.82
C ASP A 16 32.29 0.90 -13.36
N GLY A 17 33.22 -0.04 -13.16
CA GLY A 17 33.49 -0.80 -11.93
C GLY A 17 33.90 -0.04 -10.65
N HIS A 18 33.61 1.25 -10.53
CA HIS A 18 33.68 1.93 -9.24
C HIS A 18 32.43 1.60 -8.42
N HIS A 19 32.62 1.19 -7.17
CA HIS A 19 31.57 0.85 -6.20
C HIS A 19 30.57 1.99 -6.00
N ARG A 20 29.63 2.16 -6.94
CA ARG A 20 28.48 3.05 -6.78
C ARG A 20 27.60 2.42 -5.71
N THR A 21 27.71 2.96 -4.50
CA THR A 21 26.76 2.72 -3.42
C THR A 21 25.35 2.86 -3.98
N ARG A 22 24.46 1.92 -3.62
CA ARG A 22 23.09 1.89 -4.14
C ARG A 22 22.44 3.26 -3.91
N PRO A 23 21.81 3.87 -4.93
CA PRO A 23 21.16 5.16 -4.76
C PRO A 23 20.11 5.03 -3.64
N SER A 24 20.24 5.85 -2.60
CA SER A 24 19.35 5.82 -1.45
C SER A 24 18.53 7.11 -1.39
N ALA A 25 17.22 6.96 -1.33
CA ALA A 25 16.31 8.11 -1.22
C ALA A 25 16.54 8.90 0.08
N ILE A 26 17.03 8.24 1.14
CA ILE A 26 17.36 8.86 2.43
C ILE A 26 18.55 9.80 2.27
N HIS A 27 19.60 9.40 1.55
CA HIS A 27 20.75 10.26 1.31
C HIS A 27 20.36 11.51 0.52
N GLY A 28 19.62 11.33 -0.58
CA GLY A 28 19.14 12.47 -1.38
C GLY A 28 18.23 13.42 -0.58
N TRP A 29 17.40 12.89 0.34
CA TRP A 29 16.59 13.70 1.24
C TRP A 29 17.41 14.49 2.26
N LEU A 30 18.41 13.86 2.90
CA LEU A 30 19.32 14.53 3.83
C LEU A 30 20.15 15.61 3.13
N THR A 31 20.68 15.31 1.94
CA THR A 31 21.41 16.27 1.11
C THR A 31 20.53 17.47 0.76
N LYS A 32 19.27 17.23 0.38
CA LYS A 32 18.30 18.29 0.13
C LYS A 32 18.05 19.14 1.37
N LEU A 33 17.84 18.52 2.54
CA LEU A 33 17.63 19.22 3.81
C LEU A 33 18.83 20.11 4.16
N ARG A 34 20.06 19.59 4.01
CA ARG A 34 21.30 20.36 4.19
C ARG A 34 21.37 21.54 3.23
N GLY A 35 20.96 21.36 1.98
CA GLY A 35 20.89 22.45 1.00
C GLY A 35 19.91 23.55 1.39
N VAL A 36 18.76 23.19 1.96
CA VAL A 36 17.78 24.16 2.49
C VAL A 36 18.37 24.92 3.68
N LEU A 37 19.00 24.22 4.63
CA LEU A 37 19.62 24.85 5.81
C LEU A 37 20.78 25.79 5.46
N THR A 38 21.50 25.52 4.37
CA THR A 38 22.64 26.33 3.90
C THR A 38 22.29 27.29 2.77
N PHE A 39 21.00 27.39 2.40
CA PHE A 39 20.51 28.17 1.24
C PHE A 39 21.25 27.87 -0.07
N ASN A 40 21.79 26.66 -0.24
CA ASN A 40 22.56 26.26 -1.41
C ASN A 40 21.69 25.49 -2.42
N SER A 41 21.27 26.20 -3.47
CA SER A 41 20.41 25.66 -4.53
C SER A 41 21.05 24.50 -5.31
N ARG A 42 22.38 24.45 -5.43
CA ARG A 42 23.10 23.34 -6.09
C ARG A 42 22.95 22.05 -5.26
N THR A 43 23.09 22.15 -3.95
CA THR A 43 22.92 21.00 -3.03
C THR A 43 21.48 20.50 -3.04
N ILE A 44 20.50 21.41 -3.07
CA ILE A 44 19.07 21.05 -3.23
C ILE A 44 18.84 20.28 -4.54
N ARG A 45 19.39 20.78 -5.66
CA ARG A 45 19.24 20.14 -6.98
C ARG A 45 19.90 18.76 -7.01
N ARG A 46 21.07 18.61 -6.38
CA ARG A 46 21.75 17.31 -6.21
C ARG A 46 20.88 16.31 -5.45
N GLY A 47 20.34 16.72 -4.30
CA GLY A 47 19.45 15.86 -3.51
C GLY A 47 18.19 15.43 -4.27
N ASN A 48 17.58 16.34 -5.06
CA ASN A 48 16.44 16.00 -5.91
C ASN A 48 16.80 14.96 -7.00
N ARG A 49 17.99 15.08 -7.63
CA ARG A 49 18.47 14.09 -8.61
C ARG A 49 18.66 12.72 -7.98
N GLU A 50 19.33 12.65 -6.83
CA GLU A 50 19.57 11.39 -6.11
C GLU A 50 18.26 10.69 -5.70
N ILE A 51 17.24 11.45 -5.29
CA ILE A 51 15.89 10.92 -5.03
C ILE A 51 15.25 10.37 -6.31
N GLY A 52 15.39 11.08 -7.43
CA GLY A 52 14.89 10.65 -8.73
C GLY A 52 15.53 9.34 -9.18
N ASP A 53 16.86 9.25 -9.09
CA ASP A 53 17.62 8.06 -9.45
C ASP A 53 17.24 6.86 -8.57
N ALA A 54 17.05 7.07 -7.26
CA ALA A 54 16.59 6.03 -6.35
C ALA A 54 15.18 5.51 -6.73
N ARG A 55 14.27 6.42 -7.12
CA ARG A 55 12.92 6.04 -7.58
C ARG A 55 12.98 5.23 -8.88
N ALA A 56 13.73 5.70 -9.87
CA ALA A 56 13.92 5.00 -11.13
C ALA A 56 14.53 3.60 -10.91
N TYR A 57 15.52 3.49 -10.02
CA TYR A 57 16.11 2.21 -9.64
C TYR A 57 15.09 1.26 -8.99
N HIS A 58 14.26 1.76 -8.06
CA HIS A 58 13.21 0.95 -7.45
C HIS A 58 12.10 0.55 -8.41
N GLU A 59 11.77 1.41 -9.37
CA GLU A 59 10.79 1.13 -10.42
C GLU A 59 11.30 0.06 -11.39
N ALA A 60 12.53 0.21 -11.89
CA ALA A 60 13.19 -0.81 -12.69
C ALA A 60 13.25 -2.15 -11.94
N LYS A 61 13.57 -2.12 -10.64
CA LYS A 61 13.56 -3.32 -9.80
C LYS A 61 12.15 -3.91 -9.64
N ARG A 62 11.10 -3.10 -9.54
CA ARG A 62 9.70 -3.58 -9.49
C ARG A 62 9.30 -4.24 -10.81
N ILE A 63 9.61 -3.62 -11.95
CA ILE A 63 9.33 -4.16 -13.29
C ILE A 63 10.09 -5.48 -13.51
N SER A 64 11.36 -5.56 -13.10
CA SER A 64 12.15 -6.80 -13.18
C SER A 64 11.57 -7.95 -12.33
N ARG A 65 10.96 -7.63 -11.19
CA ARG A 65 10.28 -8.63 -10.34
C ARG A 65 8.94 -9.05 -10.93
N GLN A 66 8.22 -8.14 -11.57
CA GLN A 66 6.94 -8.46 -12.22
C GLN A 66 7.13 -9.31 -13.48
N SER A 67 8.14 -9.00 -14.30
CA SER A 67 8.50 -9.81 -15.47
C SER A 67 9.04 -11.19 -15.11
N ARG A 68 9.76 -11.33 -13.98
CA ARG A 68 10.21 -12.64 -13.45
C ARG A 68 9.12 -13.43 -12.70
N GLY A 69 8.01 -12.79 -12.34
CA GLY A 69 6.90 -13.41 -11.60
C GLY A 69 5.95 -14.26 -12.43
N HIS A 70 6.20 -14.43 -13.73
CA HIS A 70 5.42 -15.30 -14.64
C HIS A 70 6.16 -16.59 -15.02
N HIS A 71 7.16 -17.01 -14.23
CA HIS A 71 7.63 -18.39 -14.25
C HIS A 71 7.03 -19.14 -13.06
N ARG A 72 6.12 -20.08 -13.36
CA ARG A 72 5.75 -21.19 -12.48
C ARG A 72 7.02 -21.76 -11.83
N GLY A 73 7.16 -21.69 -10.50
CA GLY A 73 8.32 -22.31 -9.86
C GLY A 73 8.40 -22.19 -8.34
N PHE A 74 8.35 -23.36 -7.68
CA PHE A 74 8.87 -23.73 -6.36
C PHE A 74 8.03 -23.58 -5.08
N PHE A 75 6.97 -22.76 -4.98
CA PHE A 75 6.04 -22.81 -3.84
C PHE A 75 4.67 -23.39 -4.17
N SER A 76 4.57 -24.26 -5.18
CA SER A 76 3.35 -25.04 -5.46
C SER A 76 3.31 -26.43 -4.82
N MET A 77 4.33 -26.83 -4.03
CA MET A 77 4.37 -28.17 -3.42
C MET A 77 3.47 -28.39 -2.20
N PHE A 78 2.90 -27.34 -1.60
CA PHE A 78 2.01 -27.47 -0.42
C PHE A 78 0.53 -27.21 -0.70
N GLY A 79 0.13 -27.20 -1.97
CA GLY A 79 -1.23 -26.81 -2.36
C GLY A 79 -1.87 -27.74 -3.38
N SER A 80 -1.88 -29.06 -3.14
CA SER A 80 -2.96 -29.96 -3.58
C SER A 80 -2.58 -31.41 -3.30
N ARG A 81 -3.20 -32.01 -2.28
CA ARG A 81 -3.56 -33.42 -2.34
C ARG A 81 -5.07 -33.52 -2.13
N ARG A 82 -5.73 -33.83 -3.25
CA ARG A 82 -6.89 -34.71 -3.38
C ARG A 82 -8.16 -34.28 -2.64
N HIS A 83 -9.19 -33.92 -3.40
CA HIS A 83 -10.38 -34.76 -3.50
C HIS A 83 -10.95 -34.62 -4.93
N HIS A 84 -10.98 -35.74 -5.66
CA HIS A 84 -11.76 -35.89 -6.88
C HIS A 84 -13.23 -35.96 -6.46
N GLY A 85 -13.87 -34.80 -6.35
CA GLY A 85 -15.32 -34.68 -6.37
C GLY A 85 -15.71 -34.16 -7.74
N GLU A 86 -16.77 -34.71 -8.31
CA GLU A 86 -17.34 -34.35 -9.60
C GLU A 86 -17.29 -32.85 -9.92
N PRO A 87 -17.10 -32.48 -11.20
CA PRO A 87 -17.32 -31.11 -11.63
C PRO A 87 -18.82 -30.78 -11.49
N VAL A 88 -19.21 -30.28 -10.31
CA VAL A 88 -20.46 -29.55 -10.18
C VAL A 88 -20.34 -28.37 -11.13
N VAL A 89 -21.12 -28.39 -12.20
CA VAL A 89 -21.36 -27.26 -13.09
C VAL A 89 -22.05 -26.19 -12.24
N VAL A 90 -21.25 -25.43 -11.49
CA VAL A 90 -21.70 -24.20 -10.86
C VAL A 90 -21.89 -23.25 -12.03
N SER A 91 -23.13 -23.20 -12.54
CA SER A 91 -23.59 -22.20 -13.49
C SER A 91 -22.94 -20.88 -13.12
N SER A 92 -22.21 -20.35 -14.09
CA SER A 92 -21.53 -19.07 -14.09
C SER A 92 -22.53 -17.97 -13.75
N GLY A 93 -22.82 -17.83 -12.46
CA GLY A 93 -23.58 -16.75 -11.90
C GLY A 93 -22.77 -15.50 -12.17
N SER A 94 -23.22 -14.77 -13.19
CA SER A 94 -22.92 -13.37 -13.51
C SER A 94 -21.86 -12.81 -12.57
N GLY A 95 -20.60 -12.79 -13.03
CA GLY A 95 -19.50 -12.20 -12.31
C GLY A 95 -19.83 -10.76 -11.96
N ARG A 96 -20.44 -10.56 -10.79
CA ARG A 96 -20.50 -9.28 -10.10
C ARG A 96 -19.05 -8.94 -9.86
N ARG A 97 -18.48 -8.18 -10.79
CA ARG A 97 -17.23 -7.44 -10.66
C ARG A 97 -17.28 -6.84 -9.27
N ARG A 98 -16.63 -7.49 -8.30
CA ARG A 98 -16.39 -6.92 -6.99
C ARG A 98 -15.58 -5.69 -7.31
N HIS A 99 -16.25 -4.54 -7.36
CA HIS A 99 -15.64 -3.23 -7.44
C HIS A 99 -14.51 -3.26 -6.42
N ARG A 100 -13.28 -3.38 -6.92
CA ARG A 100 -12.10 -3.28 -6.10
C ARG A 100 -12.16 -1.87 -5.57
N HIS A 101 -12.69 -1.74 -4.35
CA HIS A 101 -12.61 -0.53 -3.55
C HIS A 101 -11.19 0.01 -3.74
N HIS A 102 -11.07 1.16 -4.41
CA HIS A 102 -9.79 1.80 -4.68
C HIS A 102 -8.97 1.79 -3.38
N ARG A 103 -7.67 1.51 -3.50
CA ARG A 103 -6.74 1.45 -2.35
C ARG A 103 -6.60 2.80 -1.61
N PHE A 104 -7.22 3.84 -2.16
CA PHE A 104 -7.36 5.19 -1.60
C PHE A 104 -8.81 5.54 -1.25
N MET A 105 -9.73 4.56 -1.20
CA MET A 105 -11.08 4.79 -0.67
C MET A 105 -10.97 5.07 0.82
N HIS A 106 -10.83 6.36 1.09
CA HIS A 106 -11.29 7.00 2.30
C HIS A 106 -12.67 6.42 2.62
N PHE A 107 -12.73 5.54 3.60
CA PHE A 107 -14.00 5.27 4.25
C PHE A 107 -14.48 6.64 4.75
N HIS A 108 -15.61 7.14 4.25
CA HIS A 108 -16.20 8.39 4.74
C HIS A 108 -16.40 8.38 6.28
N HIS A 109 -16.41 7.19 6.89
CA HIS A 109 -16.50 6.97 8.34
C HIS A 109 -15.17 6.83 9.08
N ARG A 110 -14.01 6.91 8.40
CA ARG A 110 -12.72 7.00 9.09
C ARG A 110 -12.47 8.44 9.44
N SER A 111 -12.17 8.71 10.71
CA SER A 111 -11.69 10.01 11.16
C SER A 111 -10.57 10.47 10.21
N PRO A 112 -10.73 11.64 9.56
CA PRO A 112 -9.78 12.08 8.56
C PRO A 112 -8.36 12.14 9.13
N PRO A 113 -7.32 11.98 8.30
CA PRO A 113 -5.94 11.85 8.78
C PRO A 113 -5.47 13.07 9.61
N TRP A 114 -6.04 14.26 9.38
CA TRP A 114 -5.77 15.45 10.19
C TRP A 114 -6.28 15.34 11.64
N HIS A 115 -7.26 14.46 11.93
CA HIS A 115 -7.77 14.21 13.28
C HIS A 115 -6.87 13.31 14.15
N HIS A 116 -5.73 12.85 13.66
CA HIS A 116 -4.87 11.94 14.43
C HIS A 116 -3.84 12.67 15.31
N GLY A 117 -3.82 14.00 15.30
CA GLY A 117 -2.92 14.82 16.13
C GLY A 117 -1.42 14.66 15.78
N ALA A 118 -1.08 13.86 14.76
CA ALA A 118 0.31 13.60 14.38
C ALA A 118 1.04 14.88 13.93
N HIS A 119 0.35 15.73 13.17
CA HIS A 119 0.90 17.01 12.73
C HIS A 119 1.14 17.96 13.93
N LEU A 120 0.19 18.06 14.87
CA LEU A 120 0.34 18.88 16.08
C LEU A 120 1.48 18.38 16.96
N ARG A 121 1.64 17.07 17.13
CA ARG A 121 2.78 16.49 17.87
C ARG A 121 4.11 16.80 17.20
N PHE A 122 4.17 16.68 15.88
CA PHE A 122 5.36 17.02 15.11
C PHE A 122 5.69 18.51 15.25
N TRP A 123 4.70 19.39 15.11
CA TRP A 123 4.88 20.83 15.31
C TRP A 123 5.29 21.18 16.73
N GLY A 124 4.70 20.55 17.75
CA GLY A 124 5.07 20.75 19.15
C GLY A 124 6.50 20.30 19.46
N TRP A 125 6.96 19.22 18.85
CA TRP A 125 8.36 18.81 18.93
C TRP A 125 9.28 19.83 18.23
N LEU A 126 8.94 20.25 17.02
CA LEU A 126 9.73 21.19 16.23
C LEU A 126 9.86 22.57 16.91
N THR A 127 8.76 23.06 17.49
CA THR A 127 8.69 24.37 18.16
C THR A 127 8.99 24.31 19.65
N ARG A 128 9.27 23.11 20.19
CA ARG A 128 9.36 22.82 21.64
C ARG A 128 8.14 23.26 22.45
N ASN A 129 6.98 23.43 21.80
CA ASN A 129 5.73 23.84 22.44
C ASN A 129 4.96 22.62 22.99
N ARG A 130 4.94 22.46 24.32
CA ARG A 130 4.27 21.34 25.00
C ARG A 130 2.76 21.28 24.74
N ARG A 131 2.07 22.42 24.63
CA ARG A 131 0.62 22.47 24.36
C ARG A 131 0.24 21.80 23.04
N HIS A 132 1.08 21.96 22.01
CA HIS A 132 0.86 21.31 20.72
C HIS A 132 1.00 19.79 20.82
N VAL A 133 1.94 19.30 21.64
CA VAL A 133 2.11 17.86 21.88
C VAL A 133 0.90 17.29 22.63
N GLU A 134 0.46 17.96 23.69
CA GLU A 134 -0.71 17.56 24.50
C GLU A 134 -1.98 17.53 23.65
N ASN A 135 -2.27 18.60 22.89
CA ASN A 135 -3.41 18.64 21.97
C ASN A 135 -3.39 17.47 20.97
N GLY A 136 -2.22 17.17 20.42
CA GLY A 136 -2.08 16.05 19.50
C GLY A 136 -2.23 14.67 20.17
N LEU A 137 -1.95 14.54 21.47
CA LEU A 137 -2.24 13.32 22.23
C LEU A 137 -3.75 13.17 22.50
N ILE A 138 -4.43 14.24 22.87
CA ILE A 138 -5.88 14.25 23.08
C ILE A 138 -6.60 13.84 21.79
N MET A 139 -6.23 14.43 20.65
CA MET A 139 -6.79 14.07 19.34
C MET A 139 -6.58 12.59 18.99
N ARG A 140 -5.41 12.04 19.32
CA ARG A 140 -5.11 10.61 19.11
C ARG A 140 -6.04 9.72 19.95
N GLU A 141 -6.30 10.09 21.19
CA GLU A 141 -7.20 9.33 22.08
C GLU A 141 -8.64 9.35 21.56
N VAL A 142 -9.14 10.52 21.15
CA VAL A 142 -10.47 10.66 20.54
C VAL A 142 -10.58 9.80 19.27
N ALA A 143 -9.60 9.91 18.37
CA ALA A 143 -9.58 9.11 17.15
C ALA A 143 -9.50 7.59 17.43
N TRP A 144 -8.84 7.18 18.51
CA TRP A 144 -8.81 5.78 18.94
C TRP A 144 -10.17 5.30 19.43
N LYS A 145 -10.85 6.09 20.27
CA LYS A 145 -12.21 5.79 20.75
C LYS A 145 -13.20 5.65 19.59
N ASP A 146 -13.12 6.52 18.59
CA ASP A 146 -13.96 6.44 17.39
C ASP A 146 -13.71 5.16 16.58
N ARG A 147 -12.43 4.81 16.36
CA ARG A 147 -12.06 3.57 15.67
C ARG A 147 -12.56 2.35 16.43
N GLU A 148 -12.51 2.37 17.76
CA GLU A 148 -13.00 1.28 18.59
C GLU A 148 -14.52 1.14 18.49
N LYS A 149 -15.25 2.25 18.55
CA LYS A 149 -16.71 2.28 18.33
C LYS A 149 -17.09 1.72 16.96
N GLU A 150 -16.35 2.09 15.92
CA GLU A 150 -16.56 1.59 14.56
C GLU A 150 -16.21 0.10 14.43
N ARG A 151 -15.13 -0.38 15.05
CA ARG A 151 -14.79 -1.82 15.10
C ARG A 151 -15.91 -2.63 15.75
N ARG A 152 -16.49 -2.12 16.85
CA ARG A 152 -17.64 -2.75 17.51
C ARG A 152 -18.88 -2.79 16.61
N ARG A 153 -19.20 -1.70 15.91
CA ARG A 153 -20.31 -1.65 14.94
C ARG A 153 -20.13 -2.69 13.82
N ARG A 154 -18.95 -2.78 13.23
CA ARG A 154 -18.63 -3.77 12.19
C ARG A 154 -18.76 -5.20 12.69
N ARG A 155 -18.25 -5.48 13.90
CA ARG A 155 -18.41 -6.81 14.52
C ARG A 155 -19.87 -7.18 14.73
N ARG A 156 -20.72 -6.22 15.13
CA ARG A 156 -22.17 -6.46 15.27
C ARG A 156 -22.82 -6.74 13.91
N ARG A 157 -22.52 -5.96 12.87
CA ARG A 157 -23.01 -6.20 11.50
C ARG A 157 -22.62 -7.58 10.98
N LEU A 158 -21.34 -7.95 11.09
CA LEU A 158 -20.87 -9.27 10.65
C LEU A 158 -21.54 -10.42 11.40
N ARG A 159 -21.88 -10.25 12.69
CA ARG A 159 -22.64 -11.25 13.44
C ARG A 159 -24.08 -11.38 12.94
N HIS A 160 -24.72 -10.26 12.62
CA HIS A 160 -26.07 -10.21 12.04
C HIS A 160 -26.08 -10.85 10.66
N ASP A 161 -25.24 -10.37 9.74
CA ASP A 161 -25.12 -10.90 8.37
C ASP A 161 -24.79 -12.40 8.40
N GLY A 162 -23.92 -12.83 9.30
CA GLY A 162 -23.58 -14.24 9.48
C GLY A 162 -24.73 -15.09 10.06
N ALA A 163 -25.65 -14.49 10.84
CA ALA A 163 -26.87 -15.16 11.27
C ALA A 163 -27.85 -15.32 10.09
N ASP A 164 -28.06 -14.25 9.31
CA ASP A 164 -28.96 -14.24 8.14
C ASP A 164 -28.52 -15.25 7.07
N ILE A 165 -27.21 -15.38 6.85
CA ILE A 165 -26.67 -16.38 5.92
C ILE A 165 -26.96 -17.81 6.40
N ARG A 166 -26.86 -18.07 7.72
CA ARG A 166 -27.12 -19.41 8.29
C ARG A 166 -28.60 -19.77 8.24
N THR A 167 -29.48 -18.83 8.58
CA THR A 167 -30.93 -19.04 8.51
C THR A 167 -31.39 -19.23 7.06
N GLY A 168 -30.90 -18.40 6.14
CA GLY A 168 -31.17 -18.55 4.71
C GLY A 168 -30.67 -19.88 4.13
N ALA A 169 -29.50 -20.35 4.56
CA ALA A 169 -28.98 -21.66 4.16
C ALA A 169 -29.82 -22.82 4.74
N ALA A 170 -30.29 -22.69 5.98
CA ALA A 170 -31.15 -23.70 6.61
C ALA A 170 -32.51 -23.81 5.91
N LEU A 171 -33.15 -22.68 5.58
CA LEU A 171 -34.40 -22.65 4.83
C LEU A 171 -34.27 -23.34 3.47
N LYS A 172 -33.23 -23.01 2.70
CA LYS A 172 -32.97 -23.67 1.40
C LYS A 172 -32.76 -25.18 1.53
N ARG A 173 -32.12 -25.66 2.60
CA ARG A 173 -31.96 -27.10 2.86
C ARG A 173 -33.30 -27.79 3.16
N MET A 174 -34.20 -27.13 3.88
CA MET A 174 -35.54 -27.68 4.13
C MET A 174 -36.40 -27.71 2.86
N GLU A 175 -36.30 -26.68 2.03
CA GLU A 175 -36.99 -26.61 0.75
C GLU A 175 -36.53 -27.70 -0.21
N SER A 176 -35.23 -27.99 -0.30
CA SER A 176 -34.69 -29.07 -1.14
C SER A 176 -35.08 -30.49 -0.73
N ARG A 177 -35.68 -30.67 0.45
CA ARG A 177 -36.15 -31.98 0.96
C ARG A 177 -37.63 -32.24 0.68
N ARG A 178 -38.37 -31.22 0.24
CA ARG A 178 -39.76 -31.33 -0.19
C ARG A 178 -39.80 -31.65 -1.68
#